data_AF-A0A7S2Z0F5-F1
#
_entry.id   AF-A0A7S2Z0F5-F1
#
_cell.length_a   1.000
_cell.length_b   1.000
_cell.length_c   1.000
_cell.angle_alpha   90.00
_cell.angle_beta   90.00
_cell.angle_gamma   90.00
#
_symmetry.space_group_name_H-M   'P 1'
#
loop_
_entity.id
_entity.type
_entity.pdbx_description
1 polymer ?
#
loop_
_entity_poly.entity_id
_entity_poly.type
_entity_poly.pdbx_seq_one_letter_code
_entity_poly.pdbx_strand_id
1 'polypeptide(L)'
;KEAREDMGACFETKERLLQLVTLAEQDTWLALGLMFHLSILPLTRQLTNLSGFQWTKVLRGGRAQRIEYLLLHEFHQKKFMVPDRKAGNLKDGQSGKRGKAQFAGGLVLEPKCGLYDDVVMMLDFNSLYPSIIQEYNICWTTQNHLHAAETAEEGGDGGPALSLEGLTGGVVSGEDLAVLPSVIRRLVLRRRQVKALLKEERDESKKQQLDIRQQALKLTANSMYGCLGFSASRFCAKPLAELVTAQGREILQNTANLAEQTLGLEVVYGDTDSIFVNTRSKDIREVKMKGAQLRKEVNKRYKMLEIEIDAIYERLLLLKKKKYAGVKLGGELELKGV
;
A
#
# COMPACT_ATOMS: atom_id res chain seq x y z
N LYS A 1 -27.20 6.18 -28.42
CA LYS A 1 -27.38 6.38 -29.89
C LYS A 1 -28.16 7.68 -30.15
N GLU A 2 -29.10 8.06 -29.29
CA GLU A 2 -29.89 9.32 -29.38
C GLU A 2 -29.08 10.62 -29.27
N ALA A 3 -27.96 10.68 -28.52
CA ALA A 3 -27.17 11.92 -28.38
C ALA A 3 -26.37 12.34 -29.65
N ARG A 4 -26.27 11.48 -30.67
CA ARG A 4 -25.53 11.80 -31.91
C ARG A 4 -26.41 12.41 -33.00
N GLU A 5 -27.74 12.35 -32.87
CA GLU A 5 -28.67 12.74 -33.93
C GLU A 5 -28.93 14.26 -34.00
N ASP A 6 -28.52 15.05 -32.99
CA ASP A 6 -28.85 16.49 -32.92
C ASP A 6 -27.66 17.45 -33.14
N MET A 7 -26.43 16.93 -33.32
CA MET A 7 -25.24 17.77 -33.56
C MET A 7 -25.33 18.56 -34.87
N GLY A 8 -25.96 18.01 -35.90
CA GLY A 8 -26.16 18.70 -37.18
C GLY A 8 -27.10 19.90 -37.06
N ALA A 9 -28.17 19.76 -36.26
CA ALA A 9 -29.16 20.81 -36.04
C ALA A 9 -28.61 21.99 -35.23
N CYS A 10 -27.51 21.79 -34.49
CA CYS A 10 -26.79 22.86 -33.82
C CYS A 10 -26.12 23.86 -34.78
N PHE A 11 -25.89 23.50 -36.04
CA PHE A 11 -25.29 24.38 -37.04
C PHE A 11 -26.32 25.15 -37.88
N GLU A 12 -27.62 24.86 -37.73
CA GLU A 12 -28.68 25.45 -38.55
C GLU A 12 -29.04 26.89 -38.15
N THR A 13 -28.86 27.24 -36.87
CA THR A 13 -29.22 28.56 -36.34
C THR A 13 -28.07 29.14 -35.52
N LYS A 14 -27.98 30.48 -35.51
CA LYS A 14 -26.97 31.21 -34.73
C LYS A 14 -27.08 30.88 -33.24
N GLU A 15 -28.30 30.80 -32.72
CA GLU A 15 -28.58 30.58 -31.30
C GLU A 15 -28.09 29.20 -30.85
N ARG A 16 -28.39 28.14 -31.63
CA ARG A 16 -27.92 26.78 -31.30
C ARG A 16 -26.42 26.62 -31.50
N LEU A 17 -25.83 27.31 -32.48
CA LEU A 17 -24.38 27.29 -32.68
C LEU A 17 -23.66 27.92 -31.48
N LEU A 18 -24.17 29.04 -30.96
CA LEU A 18 -23.62 29.67 -29.76
C LEU A 18 -23.79 28.77 -28.52
N GLN A 19 -24.92 28.07 -28.38
CA GLN A 19 -25.10 27.07 -27.32
C GLN A 19 -24.06 25.95 -27.40
N LEU A 20 -23.79 25.43 -28.60
CA LEU A 20 -22.76 24.41 -28.81
C LEU A 20 -21.36 24.91 -28.43
N VAL A 21 -21.02 26.15 -28.79
CA VAL A 21 -19.74 26.78 -28.40
C VAL A 21 -19.65 26.89 -26.87
N THR A 22 -20.72 27.34 -26.20
CA THR A 22 -20.76 27.43 -24.74
C THR A 22 -20.60 26.06 -24.07
N LEU A 23 -21.25 25.01 -24.59
CA LEU A 23 -21.10 23.65 -24.07
C LEU A 23 -19.66 23.14 -24.24
N ALA A 24 -19.04 23.35 -25.41
CA ALA A 24 -17.65 22.95 -25.65
C ALA A 24 -16.66 23.71 -24.75
N GLU A 25 -16.92 25.00 -24.49
CA GLU A 25 -16.16 25.80 -23.54
C GLU A 25 -16.33 25.26 -22.11
N GLN A 26 -17.55 24.96 -21.69
CA GLN A 26 -17.83 24.37 -20.37
C GLN A 26 -17.14 23.02 -20.19
N ASP A 27 -17.19 22.12 -21.17
CA ASP A 27 -16.49 20.83 -21.14
C ASP A 27 -14.97 21.02 -20.95
N THR A 28 -14.39 21.99 -21.64
CA THR A 28 -12.96 22.33 -21.52
C THR A 28 -12.63 22.86 -20.11
N TRP A 29 -13.47 23.76 -19.58
CA TRP A 29 -13.31 24.30 -18.23
C TRP A 29 -13.46 23.23 -17.15
N LEU A 30 -14.41 22.30 -17.31
CA LEU A 30 -14.59 21.18 -16.40
C LEU A 30 -13.39 20.24 -16.41
N ALA A 31 -12.85 19.90 -17.58
CA ALA A 31 -11.65 19.08 -17.70
C ALA A 31 -10.43 19.75 -17.02
N LEU A 32 -10.26 21.06 -17.24
CA LEU A 32 -9.20 21.84 -16.62
C LEU A 32 -9.39 21.97 -15.09
N GLY A 33 -10.61 22.25 -14.65
CA GLY A 33 -10.98 22.34 -13.25
C GLY A 33 -10.72 21.05 -12.48
N LEU A 34 -11.08 19.90 -13.08
CA LEU A 34 -10.77 18.58 -12.52
C LEU A 34 -9.26 18.34 -12.41
N MET A 35 -8.49 18.72 -13.43
CA MET A 35 -7.02 18.58 -13.41
C MET A 35 -6.38 19.37 -12.26
N PHE A 36 -6.83 20.60 -12.04
CA PHE A 36 -6.34 21.44 -10.92
C PHE A 36 -6.81 20.91 -9.57
N HIS A 37 -8.09 20.56 -9.44
CA HIS A 37 -8.66 20.04 -8.20
C HIS A 37 -7.94 18.77 -7.73
N LEU A 38 -7.68 17.83 -8.65
CA LEU A 38 -6.94 16.60 -8.38
C LEU A 38 -5.41 16.79 -8.31
N SER A 39 -4.91 18.02 -8.54
CA SER A 39 -3.48 18.35 -8.54
C SER A 39 -2.64 17.40 -9.41
N ILE A 40 -3.14 17.06 -10.61
CA ILE A 40 -2.53 16.05 -11.49
C ILE A 40 -1.09 16.43 -11.86
N LEU A 41 -0.86 17.68 -12.27
CA LEU A 41 0.47 18.12 -12.72
C LEU A 41 1.49 18.14 -11.57
N PRO A 42 1.23 18.76 -10.40
CA PRO A 42 2.18 18.70 -9.28
C PRO A 42 2.48 17.28 -8.81
N LEU A 43 1.45 16.42 -8.67
CA LEU A 43 1.63 15.05 -8.19
C LEU A 43 2.45 14.22 -9.16
N THR A 44 2.12 14.27 -10.46
CA THR A 44 2.86 13.52 -11.47
C THR A 44 4.29 14.03 -11.62
N ARG A 45 4.54 15.33 -11.48
CA ARG A 45 5.90 15.89 -11.43
C ARG A 45 6.70 15.33 -10.25
N GLN A 46 6.12 15.27 -9.04
CA GLN A 46 6.79 14.68 -7.88
C GLN A 46 7.11 13.19 -8.12
N LEU A 47 6.16 12.43 -8.66
CA LEU A 47 6.36 11.02 -9.00
C LEU A 47 7.46 10.82 -10.06
N THR A 48 7.49 11.66 -11.08
CA THR A 48 8.56 11.71 -12.09
C THR A 48 9.91 11.96 -11.44
N ASN A 49 10.04 12.98 -10.59
CA ASN A 49 11.28 13.30 -9.89
C ASN A 49 11.76 12.17 -8.97
N LEU A 50 10.83 11.46 -8.31
CA LEU A 50 11.18 10.30 -7.48
C LEU A 50 11.66 9.12 -8.32
N SER A 51 11.00 8.84 -9.44
CA SER A 51 11.34 7.69 -10.30
C SER A 51 12.51 7.91 -11.26
N GLY A 52 12.80 9.16 -11.63
CA GLY A 52 13.68 9.47 -12.76
C GLY A 52 13.17 8.94 -14.11
N PHE A 53 11.83 8.84 -14.28
CA PHE A 53 11.18 8.38 -15.51
C PHE A 53 10.64 9.55 -16.35
N GLN A 54 10.23 9.30 -17.59
CA GLN A 54 9.66 10.32 -18.49
C GLN A 54 8.29 10.80 -17.99
N TRP A 55 8.10 12.11 -17.81
CA TRP A 55 6.86 12.67 -17.28
C TRP A 55 5.63 12.35 -18.13
N THR A 56 5.78 12.37 -19.46
CA THR A 56 4.73 11.96 -20.41
C THR A 56 4.22 10.54 -20.17
N LYS A 57 5.08 9.61 -19.76
CA LYS A 57 4.70 8.23 -19.44
C LYS A 57 4.12 8.09 -18.03
N VAL A 58 4.54 8.94 -17.09
CA VAL A 58 3.92 9.02 -15.75
C VAL A 58 2.48 9.50 -15.86
N LEU A 59 2.20 10.50 -16.70
CA LEU A 59 0.85 10.99 -16.98
C LEU A 59 -0.06 9.91 -17.58
N ARG A 60 0.50 8.95 -18.35
CA ARG A 60 -0.23 7.81 -18.92
C ARG A 60 -0.47 6.64 -17.94
N GLY A 61 -0.05 6.75 -16.69
CA GLY A 61 -0.37 5.75 -15.65
C GLY A 61 0.62 4.57 -15.50
N GLY A 62 1.86 4.72 -15.96
CA GLY A 62 2.90 3.67 -15.89
C GLY A 62 3.46 3.40 -14.48
N ARG A 63 2.66 2.81 -13.58
CA ARG A 63 3.06 2.59 -12.16
C ARG A 63 4.29 1.68 -12.02
N ALA A 64 4.31 0.53 -12.70
CA ALA A 64 5.42 -0.41 -12.62
C ALA A 64 6.71 0.19 -13.22
N GLN A 65 6.60 0.93 -14.32
CA GLN A 65 7.74 1.56 -14.97
C GLN A 65 8.38 2.65 -14.09
N ARG A 66 7.61 3.36 -13.27
CA ARG A 66 8.18 4.31 -12.29
C ARG A 66 9.10 3.61 -11.30
N ILE A 67 8.68 2.46 -10.76
CA ILE A 67 9.50 1.69 -9.83
C ILE A 67 10.69 1.06 -10.55
N GLU A 68 10.49 0.54 -11.76
CA GLU A 68 11.58 0.04 -12.61
C GLU A 68 12.68 1.09 -12.79
N TYR A 69 12.33 2.31 -13.22
CA TYR A 69 13.31 3.38 -13.42
C TYR A 69 13.99 3.81 -12.12
N LEU A 70 13.24 3.88 -11.01
CA LEU A 70 13.83 4.15 -9.71
C LEU A 70 14.89 3.09 -9.37
N LEU A 71 14.56 1.80 -9.49
CA LEU A 71 15.51 0.72 -9.22
C LEU A 71 16.70 0.74 -10.18
N LEU A 72 16.50 1.06 -11.46
CA LEU A 72 17.62 1.20 -12.42
C LEU A 72 18.62 2.26 -11.98
N HIS A 73 18.15 3.43 -11.56
CA HIS A 73 19.03 4.50 -11.03
C HIS A 73 19.80 4.01 -9.80
N GLU A 74 19.14 3.32 -8.89
CA GLU A 74 19.71 2.83 -7.63
C GLU A 74 20.75 1.72 -7.83
N PHE A 75 20.44 0.73 -8.66
CA PHE A 75 21.38 -0.32 -9.01
C PHE A 75 22.58 0.23 -9.80
N HIS A 76 22.35 1.18 -10.71
CA HIS A 76 23.43 1.82 -11.47
C HIS A 76 24.38 2.61 -10.58
N GLN A 77 23.86 3.37 -9.61
CA GLN A 77 24.67 4.10 -8.62
C GLN A 77 25.56 3.14 -7.81
N LYS A 78 25.04 1.96 -7.45
CA LYS A 78 25.76 0.92 -6.73
C LYS A 78 26.59 -0.02 -7.64
N LYS A 79 26.73 0.30 -8.94
CA LYS A 79 27.52 -0.47 -9.92
C LYS A 79 27.07 -1.92 -10.13
N PHE A 80 25.79 -2.20 -9.93
CA PHE A 80 25.20 -3.51 -10.27
C PHE A 80 24.83 -3.58 -11.75
N MET A 81 24.94 -4.79 -12.32
CA MET A 81 24.31 -5.12 -13.59
C MET A 81 22.84 -5.46 -13.33
N VAL A 82 21.96 -4.88 -14.16
CA VAL A 82 20.50 -5.05 -14.05
C VAL A 82 20.00 -6.01 -15.12
N PRO A 83 18.89 -6.73 -14.89
CA PRO A 83 18.36 -7.65 -15.88
C PRO A 83 17.86 -6.90 -17.12
N ASP A 84 18.08 -7.52 -18.28
CA ASP A 84 17.52 -7.03 -19.53
C ASP A 84 16.00 -7.09 -19.52
N ARG A 85 15.38 -6.21 -20.32
CA ARG A 85 13.93 -6.22 -20.46
C ARG A 85 13.54 -7.39 -21.36
N LYS A 86 12.83 -8.38 -20.81
CA LYS A 86 12.32 -9.51 -21.60
C LYS A 86 11.36 -9.02 -22.70
N ALA A 87 11.68 -9.32 -23.96
CA ALA A 87 10.96 -8.84 -25.15
C ALA A 87 9.51 -9.36 -25.26
N GLY A 88 9.13 -10.43 -24.54
CA GLY A 88 7.80 -11.05 -24.61
C GLY A 88 6.68 -10.30 -23.89
N ASN A 89 6.97 -9.36 -23.00
CA ASN A 89 5.98 -8.69 -22.14
C ASN A 89 5.44 -7.36 -22.72
N LEU A 90 5.67 -7.09 -24.01
CA LEU A 90 5.16 -5.90 -24.71
C LEU A 90 3.78 -6.12 -25.36
N LYS A 91 3.31 -7.38 -25.43
CA LYS A 91 1.93 -7.69 -25.80
C LYS A 91 1.05 -7.66 -24.55
N ASP A 92 0.73 -6.47 -24.05
CA ASP A 92 -0.45 -6.29 -23.17
C ASP A 92 -0.79 -4.81 -23.04
N GLY A 93 -1.18 -4.22 -24.17
CA GLY A 93 -2.07 -3.07 -24.23
C GLY A 93 -3.52 -3.47 -24.51
N GLN A 94 -3.83 -4.77 -24.56
CA GLN A 94 -5.18 -5.28 -24.80
C GLN A 94 -5.65 -6.09 -23.60
N SER A 95 -6.78 -5.66 -23.06
CA SER A 95 -7.66 -6.37 -22.14
C SER A 95 -7.61 -7.89 -22.24
N GLY A 96 -7.54 -8.59 -21.10
CA GLY A 96 -8.11 -9.95 -21.05
C GLY A 96 -7.51 -11.00 -20.12
N LYS A 97 -7.05 -10.65 -18.92
CA LYS A 97 -7.08 -11.44 -17.67
C LYS A 97 -5.91 -11.00 -16.80
N ARG A 98 -6.19 -10.31 -15.70
CA ARG A 98 -5.25 -10.28 -14.57
C ARG A 98 -5.03 -11.74 -14.18
N GLY A 99 -3.91 -12.34 -14.61
CA GLY A 99 -3.50 -13.64 -14.10
C GLY A 99 -3.57 -13.53 -12.58
N LYS A 100 -4.36 -14.41 -11.95
CA LYS A 100 -4.41 -14.49 -10.49
C LYS A 100 -2.97 -14.54 -9.99
N ALA A 101 -2.65 -13.81 -8.92
CA ALA A 101 -1.36 -13.97 -8.26
C ALA A 101 -1.16 -15.46 -8.04
N GLN A 102 -0.10 -16.04 -8.63
CA GLN A 102 0.19 -17.47 -8.54
C GLN A 102 0.65 -17.89 -7.14
N PHE A 103 0.52 -16.99 -6.15
CA PHE A 103 0.98 -17.17 -4.79
C PHE A 103 0.01 -16.64 -3.75
N ALA A 104 0.11 -17.18 -2.53
CA ALA A 104 -0.76 -16.85 -1.42
C ALA A 104 -0.61 -15.37 -0.99
N GLY A 105 -1.72 -14.65 -0.91
CA GLY A 105 -1.75 -13.25 -0.47
C GLY A 105 -1.68 -13.06 1.04
N GLY A 106 -2.18 -11.91 1.51
CA GLY A 106 -2.31 -11.60 2.94
C GLY A 106 -3.32 -12.52 3.67
N LEU A 107 -3.18 -12.62 4.99
CA LEU A 107 -4.07 -13.38 5.87
C LEU A 107 -5.30 -12.52 6.22
N VAL A 108 -6.48 -13.13 6.19
CA VAL A 108 -7.71 -12.54 6.73
C VAL A 108 -8.28 -13.52 7.74
N LEU A 109 -8.28 -13.12 9.01
CA LEU A 109 -8.83 -13.92 10.10
C LEU A 109 -10.34 -14.08 9.92
N GLU A 110 -10.89 -15.20 10.39
CA GLU A 110 -12.34 -15.37 10.39
C GLU A 110 -12.97 -14.35 11.35
N PRO A 111 -13.93 -13.54 10.89
CA PRO A 111 -14.63 -12.62 11.77
C PRO A 111 -15.52 -13.40 12.74
N LYS A 112 -15.47 -13.02 14.02
CA LYS A 112 -16.52 -13.35 14.97
C LYS A 112 -17.71 -12.45 14.65
N CYS A 113 -18.63 -12.94 13.81
CA CYS A 113 -19.75 -12.14 13.33
C CYS A 113 -20.71 -11.79 14.46
N GLY A 114 -21.17 -10.55 14.49
CA GLY A 114 -22.06 -10.08 15.54
C GLY A 114 -22.09 -8.57 15.67
N LEU A 115 -23.05 -8.11 16.46
CA LEU A 115 -23.08 -6.74 16.96
C LEU A 115 -22.28 -6.69 18.26
N TYR A 116 -21.28 -5.81 18.29
CA TYR A 116 -20.47 -5.52 19.46
C TYR A 116 -20.92 -4.18 20.03
N ASP A 117 -21.56 -4.25 21.20
CA ASP A 117 -21.95 -3.08 22.01
C ASP A 117 -20.82 -2.61 22.97
N ASP A 118 -19.76 -3.42 23.09
CA ASP A 118 -18.52 -3.06 23.77
C ASP A 118 -17.57 -2.33 22.82
N VAL A 119 -16.62 -1.58 23.38
CA VAL A 119 -15.66 -0.81 22.59
C VAL A 119 -14.63 -1.75 21.95
N VAL A 120 -14.52 -1.66 20.61
CA VAL A 120 -13.57 -2.43 19.79
C VAL A 120 -12.47 -1.49 19.28
N MET A 121 -11.22 -1.83 19.53
CA MET A 121 -10.07 -1.11 18.97
C MET A 121 -9.61 -1.77 17.69
N MET A 122 -9.27 -0.96 16.69
CA MET A 122 -8.57 -1.40 15.49
C MET A 122 -7.13 -0.92 15.55
N LEU A 123 -6.20 -1.86 15.54
CA LEU A 123 -4.77 -1.60 15.44
C LEU A 123 -4.29 -1.97 14.04
N ASP A 124 -3.47 -1.13 13.43
CA ASP A 124 -2.97 -1.29 12.05
C ASP A 124 -1.45 -1.13 11.99
N PHE A 125 -0.80 -1.95 11.16
CA PHE A 125 0.64 -1.85 10.91
C PHE A 125 0.96 -0.76 9.89
N ASN A 126 1.77 0.21 10.31
CA ASN A 126 2.21 1.30 9.46
C ASN A 126 3.02 0.79 8.25
N SER A 127 2.39 0.79 7.08
CA SER A 127 3.01 0.33 5.83
C SER A 127 3.62 -1.09 5.95
N LEU A 128 2.81 -2.07 6.35
CA LEU A 128 3.22 -3.46 6.64
C LEU A 128 4.29 -4.02 5.68
N TYR A 129 4.01 -4.12 4.37
CA TYR A 129 4.95 -4.76 3.43
C TYR A 129 6.28 -3.99 3.25
N PRO A 130 6.30 -2.66 3.02
CA PRO A 130 7.54 -1.88 3.09
C PRO A 130 8.34 -2.09 4.39
N SER A 131 7.67 -2.22 5.53
CA SER A 131 8.31 -2.43 6.82
C SER A 131 8.89 -3.83 6.96
N ILE A 132 8.18 -4.88 6.51
CA ILE A 132 8.69 -6.27 6.45
C ILE A 132 9.95 -6.36 5.58
N ILE A 133 9.95 -5.71 4.40
CA ILE A 133 11.11 -5.71 3.51
C ILE A 133 12.35 -5.12 4.21
N GLN A 134 12.16 -4.08 5.03
CA GLN A 134 13.24 -3.46 5.81
C GLN A 134 13.67 -4.32 7.01
N GLU A 135 12.71 -4.86 7.77
CA GLU A 135 12.96 -5.66 8.97
C GLU A 135 13.84 -6.89 8.66
N TYR A 136 13.53 -7.58 7.56
CA TYR A 136 14.20 -8.82 7.16
C TYR A 136 15.20 -8.64 6.01
N ASN A 137 15.56 -7.40 5.67
CA ASN A 137 16.52 -7.06 4.61
C ASN A 137 16.27 -7.78 3.26
N ILE A 138 15.00 -7.87 2.84
CA ILE A 138 14.57 -8.65 1.67
C ILE A 138 14.96 -7.92 0.38
N CYS A 139 15.80 -8.54 -0.47
CA CYS A 139 16.28 -7.95 -1.71
C CYS A 139 16.77 -9.03 -2.70
N TRP A 140 16.82 -8.70 -4.00
CA TRP A 140 17.48 -9.53 -5.01
C TRP A 140 18.94 -9.83 -4.67
N THR A 141 19.64 -8.87 -4.05
CA THR A 141 21.06 -9.00 -3.71
C THR A 141 21.33 -9.85 -2.47
N THR A 142 20.29 -10.14 -1.67
CA THR A 142 20.40 -10.99 -0.47
C THR A 142 19.82 -12.38 -0.71
N GLN A 143 19.34 -12.66 -1.93
CA GLN A 143 18.65 -13.91 -2.28
C GLN A 143 19.54 -15.15 -2.20
N ASN A 144 20.86 -15.03 -2.40
CA ASN A 144 21.79 -16.17 -2.27
C ASN A 144 21.96 -16.65 -0.82
N HIS A 145 21.46 -15.90 0.17
CA HIS A 145 21.38 -16.30 1.58
C HIS A 145 19.98 -16.83 1.97
N LEU A 146 19.05 -16.90 1.02
CA LEU A 146 17.71 -17.46 1.22
C LEU A 146 17.72 -18.90 0.69
N HIS A 147 17.59 -19.87 1.58
CA HIS A 147 17.55 -21.27 1.20
C HIS A 147 16.26 -21.57 0.43
N ALA A 148 16.38 -22.32 -0.67
CA ALA A 148 15.22 -22.94 -1.31
C ALA A 148 14.66 -23.97 -0.32
N ALA A 149 13.39 -23.83 0.07
CA ALA A 149 12.75 -24.85 0.89
C ALA A 149 12.79 -26.20 0.15
N GLU A 150 13.25 -27.27 0.79
CA GLU A 150 13.39 -28.62 0.21
C GLU A 150 12.04 -29.33 -0.08
N THR A 151 10.96 -28.57 -0.28
CA THR A 151 9.63 -29.12 -0.58
C THR A 151 9.10 -28.54 -1.88
N ALA A 152 9.72 -28.93 -2.99
CA ALA A 152 9.07 -28.87 -4.30
C ALA A 152 8.59 -30.27 -4.66
N GLU A 153 7.30 -30.54 -4.44
CA GLU A 153 6.62 -31.53 -5.28
C GLU A 153 6.72 -31.02 -6.72
N GLU A 154 7.36 -31.82 -7.58
CA GLU A 154 7.51 -31.58 -9.01
C GLU A 154 6.12 -31.52 -9.67
N GLY A 155 5.57 -30.32 -9.87
CA GLY A 155 4.29 -30.16 -10.56
C GLY A 155 3.67 -28.76 -10.57
N GLY A 156 4.15 -27.82 -9.77
CA GLY A 156 3.67 -26.42 -9.78
C GLY A 156 4.57 -25.48 -10.57
N ASP A 157 4.00 -24.61 -11.41
CA ASP A 157 4.67 -23.46 -12.09
C ASP A 157 5.17 -22.36 -11.10
N GLY A 158 5.35 -22.71 -9.83
CA GLY A 158 5.94 -21.88 -8.78
C GLY A 158 7.40 -22.25 -8.62
N GLY A 159 8.30 -21.28 -8.76
CA GLY A 159 9.71 -21.48 -8.40
C GLY A 159 9.87 -21.85 -6.91
N PRO A 160 11.08 -22.20 -6.46
CA PRO A 160 11.31 -22.62 -5.09
C PRO A 160 10.85 -21.54 -4.09
N ALA A 161 10.02 -21.94 -3.14
CA ALA A 161 9.62 -21.09 -2.03
C ALA A 161 10.86 -20.77 -1.18
N LEU A 162 11.06 -19.49 -0.85
CA LEU A 162 12.16 -19.06 0.01
C LEU A 162 11.70 -19.09 1.46
N SER A 163 12.46 -19.75 2.33
CA SER A 163 12.31 -19.65 3.78
C SER A 163 13.43 -18.79 4.37
N LEU A 164 13.19 -18.18 5.53
CA LEU A 164 14.20 -17.44 6.30
C LEU A 164 15.15 -18.36 7.08
N GLU A 165 15.06 -19.69 6.89
CA GLU A 165 15.93 -20.67 7.55
C GLU A 165 17.37 -20.41 7.08
N GLY A 166 18.24 -19.97 7.99
CA GLY A 166 19.62 -19.54 7.69
C GLY A 166 19.88 -18.03 7.81
N LEU A 167 18.85 -17.19 7.89
CA LEU A 167 18.95 -15.77 8.33
C LEU A 167 18.70 -15.62 9.84
N THR A 168 18.81 -16.70 10.60
CA THR A 168 18.93 -16.69 12.06
C THR A 168 20.33 -16.23 12.44
N GLY A 169 20.67 -14.97 12.20
CA GLY A 169 22.01 -14.47 12.53
C GLY A 169 22.36 -13.15 11.89
N GLY A 170 21.81 -12.07 12.43
CA GLY A 170 22.31 -10.73 12.14
C GLY A 170 21.20 -9.80 11.74
N VAL A 171 20.60 -9.15 12.72
CA VAL A 171 19.80 -7.95 12.47
C VAL A 171 20.72 -6.93 11.80
N VAL A 172 20.51 -6.74 10.50
CA VAL A 172 21.35 -5.90 9.66
C VAL A 172 21.25 -4.47 10.17
N SER A 173 22.40 -3.91 10.57
CA SER A 173 22.50 -2.53 11.02
C SER A 173 22.07 -1.59 9.89
N GLY A 174 21.71 -0.35 10.20
CA GLY A 174 21.17 0.56 9.19
C GLY A 174 22.08 0.84 7.98
N GLU A 175 23.37 0.57 8.10
CA GLU A 175 24.40 0.81 7.09
C GLU A 175 24.55 -0.38 6.13
N ASP A 176 24.12 -1.58 6.52
CA ASP A 176 24.30 -2.82 5.78
C ASP A 176 23.06 -3.21 4.92
N LEU A 177 22.08 -2.31 4.81
CA LEU A 177 20.84 -2.58 4.07
C LEU A 177 21.10 -2.79 2.58
N ALA A 178 20.48 -3.85 2.06
CA ALA A 178 20.44 -4.16 0.65
C ALA A 178 19.71 -3.07 -0.17
N VAL A 179 19.81 -3.14 -1.50
CA VAL A 179 19.30 -2.08 -2.39
C VAL A 179 17.83 -1.75 -2.13
N LEU A 180 16.95 -2.74 -2.19
CA LEU A 180 15.51 -2.54 -2.00
C LEU A 180 15.14 -1.92 -0.62
N PRO A 181 15.54 -2.52 0.52
CA PRO A 181 15.22 -1.96 1.83
C PRO A 181 15.86 -0.58 2.05
N SER A 182 17.05 -0.33 1.52
CA SER A 182 17.69 1.00 1.57
C SER A 182 16.86 2.06 0.83
N VAL A 183 16.35 1.74 -0.36
CA VAL A 183 15.48 2.66 -1.13
C VAL A 183 14.17 2.92 -0.37
N ILE A 184 13.52 1.87 0.12
CA ILE A 184 12.28 2.01 0.90
C ILE A 184 12.51 2.87 2.14
N ARG A 185 13.59 2.62 2.89
CA ARG A 185 13.96 3.39 4.07
C ARG A 185 14.12 4.88 3.74
N ARG A 186 14.81 5.23 2.66
CA ARG A 186 14.94 6.64 2.23
C ARG A 186 13.58 7.26 1.91
N LEU A 187 12.69 6.55 1.22
CA LEU A 187 11.35 7.04 0.90
C LEU A 187 10.51 7.27 2.18
N VAL A 188 10.55 6.33 3.13
CA VAL A 188 9.82 6.42 4.40
C VAL A 188 10.37 7.54 5.28
N LEU A 189 11.69 7.64 5.45
CA LEU A 189 12.33 8.72 6.22
C LEU A 189 12.02 10.09 5.62
N ARG A 190 12.14 10.24 4.30
CA ARG A 190 11.79 11.49 3.62
C ARG A 190 10.32 11.83 3.79
N ARG A 191 9.42 10.84 3.77
CA ARG A 191 7.99 11.05 4.01
C ARG A 191 7.74 11.53 5.43
N ARG A 192 8.44 10.95 6.43
CA ARG A 192 8.35 11.39 7.83
C ARG A 192 8.78 12.85 7.98
N GLN A 193 9.90 13.24 7.37
CA GLN A 193 10.35 14.64 7.36
C GLN A 193 9.32 15.57 6.72
N VAL A 194 8.78 15.22 5.56
CA VAL A 194 7.75 16.03 4.88
C VAL A 194 6.47 16.14 5.72
N LYS A 195 6.04 15.05 6.39
CA LYS A 195 4.90 15.10 7.31
C LYS A 195 5.16 15.98 8.54
N ALA A 196 6.40 16.04 9.04
CA ALA A 196 6.77 16.95 10.12
C ALA A 196 6.66 18.41 9.68
N LEU A 197 7.24 18.75 8.52
CA LEU A 197 7.11 20.08 7.93
C LEU A 197 5.64 20.47 7.67
N LEU A 198 4.82 19.54 7.19
CA LEU A 198 3.41 19.77 6.94
C LEU A 198 2.62 20.15 8.21
N LYS A 199 3.01 19.63 9.38
CA LYS A 199 2.36 19.96 10.66
C LYS A 199 2.68 21.38 11.14
N GLU A 200 3.86 21.88 10.81
CA GLU A 200 4.37 23.19 11.26
C GLU A 200 4.01 24.31 10.27
N GLU A 201 3.83 23.97 9.00
CA GLU A 201 3.53 24.92 7.94
C GLU A 201 2.15 25.57 8.15
N ARG A 202 2.05 26.88 7.87
CA ARG A 202 0.83 27.67 8.03
C ARG A 202 0.28 28.16 6.70
N ASP A 203 1.15 28.33 5.71
CA ASP A 203 0.74 28.76 4.36
C ASP A 203 0.02 27.63 3.63
N GLU A 204 -1.22 27.87 3.21
CA GLU A 204 -2.08 26.84 2.59
C GLU A 204 -1.51 26.32 1.26
N SER A 205 -0.89 27.18 0.46
CA SER A 205 -0.27 26.76 -0.81
C SER A 205 0.91 25.81 -0.56
N LYS A 206 1.78 26.14 0.41
CA LYS A 206 2.89 25.28 0.81
C LYS A 206 2.41 24.00 1.47
N LYS A 207 1.36 24.03 2.30
CA LYS A 207 0.74 22.82 2.86
C LYS A 207 0.28 21.88 1.75
N GLN A 208 -0.42 22.40 0.73
CA GLN A 208 -0.85 21.59 -0.40
C GLN A 208 0.34 20.96 -1.14
N GLN A 209 1.42 21.71 -1.36
CA GLN A 209 2.64 21.18 -1.98
C GLN A 209 3.31 20.08 -1.14
N LEU A 210 3.38 20.26 0.18
CA LEU A 210 3.93 19.29 1.12
C LEU A 210 3.05 18.04 1.18
N ASP A 211 1.73 18.19 1.14
CA ASP A 211 0.81 17.05 1.11
C ASP A 211 0.98 16.24 -0.19
N ILE A 212 1.01 16.90 -1.35
CA ILE A 212 1.28 16.25 -2.64
C ILE A 212 2.62 15.49 -2.61
N ARG A 213 3.65 16.06 -1.97
CA ARG A 213 4.95 15.42 -1.82
C ARG A 213 4.90 14.18 -0.93
N GLN A 214 4.22 14.23 0.22
CA GLN A 214 4.10 13.03 1.08
C GLN A 214 3.25 11.94 0.42
N GLN A 215 2.22 12.33 -0.34
CA GLN A 215 1.41 11.40 -1.15
C GLN A 215 2.27 10.69 -2.20
N ALA A 216 3.10 11.42 -2.96
CA ALA A 216 3.98 10.84 -3.96
C ALA A 216 4.95 9.81 -3.33
N LEU A 217 5.53 10.13 -2.17
CA LEU A 217 6.40 9.22 -1.41
C LEU A 217 5.65 7.97 -0.94
N LYS A 218 4.44 8.13 -0.37
CA LYS A 218 3.57 7.02 0.05
C LYS A 218 3.25 6.09 -1.12
N LEU A 219 2.81 6.65 -2.24
CA LEU A 219 2.44 5.89 -3.44
C LEU A 219 3.64 5.12 -4.00
N THR A 220 4.82 5.74 -4.00
CA THR A 220 6.04 5.09 -4.49
C THR A 220 6.44 3.93 -3.58
N ALA A 221 6.49 4.13 -2.27
CA ALA A 221 6.84 3.09 -1.30
C ALA A 221 5.85 1.91 -1.34
N ASN A 222 4.54 2.18 -1.33
CA ASN A 222 3.52 1.13 -1.38
C ASN A 222 3.52 0.34 -2.71
N SER A 223 3.99 0.96 -3.80
CA SER A 223 4.07 0.31 -5.11
C SER A 223 5.28 -0.62 -5.25
N MET A 224 6.27 -0.55 -4.35
CA MET A 224 7.50 -1.37 -4.42
C MET A 224 7.20 -2.86 -4.35
N TYR A 225 6.45 -3.29 -3.32
CA TYR A 225 6.03 -4.69 -3.17
C TYR A 225 5.24 -5.18 -4.40
N GLY A 226 4.31 -4.36 -4.91
CA GLY A 226 3.50 -4.71 -6.07
C GLY A 226 4.34 -5.00 -7.32
N CYS A 227 5.53 -4.41 -7.44
CA CYS A 227 6.44 -4.66 -8.56
C CYS A 227 7.22 -5.97 -8.44
N LEU A 228 7.39 -6.52 -7.23
CA LEU A 228 7.99 -7.84 -7.01
C LEU A 228 7.10 -8.96 -7.57
N GLY A 229 5.79 -8.85 -7.35
CA GLY A 229 4.81 -9.84 -7.80
C GLY A 229 4.26 -9.63 -9.22
N PHE A 230 4.65 -8.55 -9.90
CA PHE A 230 4.12 -8.23 -11.24
C PHE A 230 4.96 -8.86 -12.34
N SER A 231 4.46 -9.91 -13.00
CA SER A 231 5.18 -10.67 -14.02
C SER A 231 5.76 -9.84 -15.18
N ALA A 232 5.13 -8.71 -15.54
CA ALA A 232 5.63 -7.83 -16.60
C ALA A 232 6.64 -6.77 -16.11
N SER A 233 6.94 -6.72 -14.82
CA SER A 233 8.03 -5.91 -14.25
C SER A 233 9.39 -6.46 -14.68
N ARG A 234 10.33 -5.59 -15.07
CA ARG A 234 11.75 -5.97 -15.29
C ARG A 234 12.37 -6.61 -14.05
N PHE A 235 11.97 -6.16 -12.86
CA PHE A 235 12.47 -6.65 -11.58
C PHE A 235 11.50 -7.63 -10.89
N CYS A 236 10.65 -8.33 -11.66
CA CYS A 236 9.75 -9.33 -11.09
C CYS A 236 10.55 -10.41 -10.33
N ALA A 237 10.18 -10.65 -9.07
CA ALA A 237 10.74 -11.68 -8.21
C ALA A 237 9.63 -12.25 -7.32
N LYS A 238 8.88 -13.21 -7.87
CA LYS A 238 7.75 -13.86 -7.17
C LYS A 238 8.16 -14.49 -5.83
N PRO A 239 9.32 -15.18 -5.70
CA PRO A 239 9.72 -15.75 -4.42
C PRO A 239 9.93 -14.70 -3.32
N LEU A 240 10.40 -13.49 -3.66
CA LEU A 240 10.51 -12.38 -2.70
C LEU A 240 9.13 -11.83 -2.31
N ALA A 241 8.20 -11.74 -3.28
CA ALA A 241 6.83 -11.32 -2.99
C ALA A 241 6.13 -12.33 -2.07
N GLU A 242 6.30 -13.62 -2.34
CA GLU A 242 5.84 -14.74 -1.50
C GLU A 242 6.38 -14.64 -0.08
N LEU A 243 7.70 -14.47 0.07
CA LEU A 243 8.34 -14.32 1.38
C LEU A 243 7.75 -13.14 2.18
N VAL A 244 7.57 -11.98 1.54
CA VAL A 244 6.95 -10.81 2.18
C VAL A 244 5.53 -11.12 2.65
N THR A 245 4.73 -11.81 1.83
CA THR A 245 3.38 -12.19 2.24
C THR A 245 3.38 -13.22 3.36
N ALA A 246 4.27 -14.20 3.32
CA ALA A 246 4.40 -15.23 4.35
C ALA A 246 4.73 -14.61 5.70
N GLN A 247 5.71 -13.71 5.74
CA GLN A 247 6.04 -12.95 6.94
C GLN A 247 4.87 -12.09 7.42
N GLY A 248 4.12 -11.46 6.51
CA GLY A 248 2.92 -10.70 6.87
C GLY A 248 1.85 -11.56 7.56
N ARG A 249 1.61 -12.80 7.07
CA ARG A 249 0.67 -13.74 7.69
C ARG A 249 1.14 -14.16 9.08
N GLU A 250 2.43 -14.48 9.22
CA GLU A 250 3.05 -14.87 10.48
C GLU A 250 2.96 -13.76 11.53
N ILE A 251 3.30 -12.52 11.15
CA ILE A 251 3.20 -11.34 12.01
C ILE A 251 1.77 -11.13 12.48
N LEU A 252 0.79 -11.19 11.59
CA LEU A 252 -0.62 -11.01 11.96
C LEU A 252 -1.08 -12.08 12.96
N GLN A 253 -0.73 -13.34 12.71
CA GLN A 253 -1.08 -14.45 13.60
C GLN A 253 -0.39 -14.32 14.97
N ASN A 254 0.90 -13.97 14.99
CA ASN A 254 1.65 -13.76 16.22
C ASN A 254 1.11 -12.58 17.04
N THR A 255 0.62 -11.54 16.36
CA THR A 255 -0.01 -10.37 16.99
C THR A 255 -1.36 -10.77 17.61
N ALA A 256 -2.17 -11.55 16.90
CA ALA A 256 -3.42 -12.08 17.43
C ALA A 256 -3.20 -12.99 18.65
N ASN A 257 -2.25 -13.93 18.55
CA ASN A 257 -1.88 -14.83 19.65
C ASN A 257 -1.38 -14.05 20.87
N LEU A 258 -0.57 -13.00 20.67
CA LEU A 258 -0.10 -12.15 21.78
C LEU A 258 -1.27 -11.45 22.47
N ALA A 259 -2.22 -10.89 21.69
CA ALA A 259 -3.40 -10.24 22.25
C ALA A 259 -4.26 -11.21 23.09
N GLU A 260 -4.53 -12.41 22.56
CA GLU A 260 -5.39 -13.39 23.22
C GLU A 260 -4.71 -14.08 24.41
N GLN A 261 -3.47 -14.56 24.24
CA GLN A 261 -2.81 -15.40 25.23
C GLN A 261 -2.09 -14.60 26.32
N THR A 262 -1.48 -13.46 25.99
CA THR A 262 -0.67 -12.69 26.94
C THR A 262 -1.48 -11.60 27.64
N LEU A 263 -2.40 -10.97 26.92
CA LEU A 263 -3.19 -9.85 27.46
C LEU A 263 -4.66 -10.21 27.75
N GLY A 264 -5.10 -11.43 27.40
CA GLY A 264 -6.47 -11.86 27.60
C GLY A 264 -7.50 -11.02 26.83
N LEU A 265 -7.08 -10.38 25.73
CA LEU A 265 -7.93 -9.55 24.90
C LEU A 265 -8.55 -10.39 23.79
N GLU A 266 -9.81 -10.13 23.45
CA GLU A 266 -10.49 -10.91 22.43
C GLU A 266 -10.24 -10.33 21.03
N VAL A 267 -9.59 -11.09 20.15
CA VAL A 267 -9.47 -10.72 18.74
C VAL A 267 -10.76 -11.13 18.02
N VAL A 268 -11.48 -10.16 17.47
CA VAL A 268 -12.79 -10.36 16.83
C VAL A 268 -12.69 -10.41 15.31
N TYR A 269 -11.67 -9.79 14.73
CA TYR A 269 -11.40 -9.80 13.29
C TYR A 269 -9.96 -9.38 13.01
N GLY A 270 -9.46 -9.68 11.82
CA GLY A 270 -8.19 -9.17 11.32
C GLY A 270 -8.13 -9.22 9.79
N ASP A 271 -7.61 -8.15 9.17
CA ASP A 271 -7.50 -8.01 7.71
C ASP A 271 -6.08 -7.58 7.35
N THR A 272 -5.26 -8.54 6.89
CA THR A 272 -3.89 -8.38 6.37
C THR A 272 -2.91 -7.63 7.27
N ASP A 273 -3.10 -6.32 7.45
CA ASP A 273 -2.30 -5.37 8.21
C ASP A 273 -2.98 -4.86 9.49
N SER A 274 -4.25 -5.20 9.72
CA SER A 274 -5.03 -4.74 10.88
C SER A 274 -5.60 -5.87 11.73
N ILE A 275 -5.72 -5.63 13.04
CA ILE A 275 -6.43 -6.47 14.01
C ILE A 275 -7.50 -5.68 14.75
N PHE A 276 -8.62 -6.33 15.02
CA PHE A 276 -9.75 -5.79 15.76
C PHE A 276 -9.83 -6.52 17.10
N VAL A 277 -9.77 -5.75 18.18
CA VAL A 277 -9.65 -6.26 19.53
C VAL A 277 -10.79 -5.72 20.38
N ASN A 278 -11.67 -6.61 20.82
CA ASN A 278 -12.68 -6.30 21.82
C ASN A 278 -12.06 -6.35 23.22
N THR A 279 -12.18 -5.23 23.93
CA THR A 279 -11.66 -5.11 25.31
C THR A 279 -12.64 -5.59 26.37
N ARG A 280 -13.89 -5.87 25.98
CA ARG A 280 -15.04 -6.19 26.85
C ARG A 280 -15.30 -5.11 27.89
N SER A 281 -15.01 -3.87 27.53
CA SER A 281 -15.20 -2.70 28.38
C SER A 281 -15.84 -1.59 27.56
N LYS A 282 -16.64 -0.78 28.26
CA LYS A 282 -17.21 0.47 27.74
C LYS A 282 -16.43 1.70 28.22
N ASP A 283 -15.51 1.52 29.16
CA ASP A 283 -14.65 2.62 29.63
C ASP A 283 -13.52 2.89 28.63
N ILE A 284 -13.65 4.01 27.92
CA ILE A 284 -12.68 4.49 26.94
C ILE A 284 -11.27 4.61 27.54
N ARG A 285 -11.13 4.95 28.83
CA ARG A 285 -9.81 5.09 29.46
C ARG A 285 -9.14 3.72 29.59
N GLU A 286 -9.86 2.73 30.09
CA GLU A 286 -9.40 1.36 30.22
C GLU A 286 -9.04 0.77 28.85
N VAL A 287 -9.91 0.97 27.86
CA VAL A 287 -9.71 0.56 26.47
C VAL A 287 -8.39 1.11 25.94
N LYS A 288 -8.18 2.44 26.06
CA LYS A 288 -6.95 3.09 25.59
C LYS A 288 -5.71 2.59 26.31
N MET A 289 -5.79 2.29 27.61
CA MET A 289 -4.67 1.70 28.36
C MET A 289 -4.33 0.30 27.85
N LYS A 290 -5.32 -0.58 27.69
CA LYS A 290 -5.14 -1.94 27.13
C LYS A 290 -4.57 -1.89 25.70
N GLY A 291 -5.08 -0.99 24.87
CA GLY A 291 -4.57 -0.78 23.51
C GLY A 291 -3.12 -0.29 23.49
N ALA A 292 -2.77 0.65 24.37
CA ALA A 292 -1.40 1.14 24.49
C ALA A 292 -0.43 0.04 24.98
N GLN A 293 -0.89 -0.85 25.86
CA GLN A 293 -0.13 -2.00 26.32
C GLN A 293 0.09 -3.01 25.18
N LEU A 294 -0.96 -3.40 24.46
CA LEU A 294 -0.83 -4.30 23.29
C LEU A 294 0.13 -3.72 22.25
N ARG A 295 -0.04 -2.44 21.89
CA ARG A 295 0.86 -1.73 20.98
C ARG A 295 2.33 -1.83 21.45
N LYS A 296 2.57 -1.60 22.74
CA LYS A 296 3.92 -1.65 23.32
C LYS A 296 4.53 -3.05 23.22
N GLU A 297 3.77 -4.09 23.55
CA GLU A 297 4.27 -5.47 23.50
C GLU A 297 4.51 -5.97 22.07
N VAL A 298 3.67 -5.57 21.11
CA VAL A 298 3.89 -5.86 19.68
C VAL A 298 5.13 -5.15 19.17
N ASN A 299 5.24 -3.83 19.39
CA ASN A 299 6.35 -3.02 18.86
C ASN A 299 7.71 -3.38 19.49
N LYS A 300 7.75 -3.99 20.67
CA LYS A 300 8.99 -4.53 21.25
C LYS A 300 9.60 -5.67 20.45
N ARG A 301 8.80 -6.39 19.65
CA ARG A 301 9.25 -7.58 18.90
C ARG A 301 9.95 -7.24 17.59
N TYR A 302 9.83 -6.00 17.12
CA TYR A 302 10.30 -5.58 15.81
C TYR A 302 11.09 -4.26 15.90
N LYS A 303 12.01 -4.01 14.96
CA LYS A 303 12.80 -2.77 14.96
C LYS A 303 12.25 -1.70 14.03
N MET A 304 11.75 -2.11 12.86
CA MET A 304 11.30 -1.25 11.75
C MET A 304 9.80 -1.37 11.49
N LEU A 305 9.12 -2.32 12.15
CA LEU A 305 7.68 -2.52 12.06
C LEU A 305 6.98 -1.94 13.29
N GLU A 306 6.03 -1.06 13.06
CA GLU A 306 5.24 -0.40 14.11
C GLU A 306 3.75 -0.63 13.88
N ILE A 307 3.05 -1.08 14.92
CA ILE A 307 1.58 -1.08 14.98
C ILE A 307 1.11 0.18 15.73
N GLU A 308 -0.01 0.76 15.30
CA GLU A 308 -0.66 1.89 15.97
C GLU A 308 -2.16 1.65 16.12
N ILE A 309 -2.80 2.36 17.05
CA ILE A 309 -4.27 2.36 17.17
C ILE A 309 -4.78 3.32 16.10
N ASP A 310 -5.44 2.78 15.08
CA ASP A 310 -5.95 3.56 13.95
C ASP A 310 -7.40 4.04 14.20
N ALA A 311 -8.23 3.18 14.80
CA ALA A 311 -9.60 3.53 15.15
C ALA A 311 -10.06 2.89 16.47
N ILE A 312 -11.01 3.54 17.12
CA ILE A 312 -11.75 3.00 18.26
C ILE A 312 -13.23 3.12 17.91
N TYR A 313 -13.93 1.99 17.91
CA TYR A 313 -15.34 1.88 17.60
C TYR A 313 -16.15 1.76 18.89
N GLU A 314 -17.10 2.67 19.09
CA GLU A 314 -18.07 2.60 20.19
C GLU A 314 -19.05 1.45 20.00
N ARG A 315 -19.40 1.17 18.74
CA ARG A 315 -20.17 0.01 18.33
C ARG A 315 -19.64 -0.51 17.01
N LEU A 316 -19.60 -1.82 16.85
CA LEU A 316 -19.12 -2.47 15.63
C LEU A 316 -20.06 -3.60 15.23
N LEU A 317 -20.51 -3.60 13.98
CA LEU A 317 -21.25 -4.69 13.36
C LEU A 317 -20.33 -5.40 12.37
N LEU A 318 -19.85 -6.60 12.75
CA LEU A 318 -19.06 -7.47 11.90
C LEU A 318 -19.97 -8.46 11.18
N LEU A 319 -20.00 -8.41 9.85
CA LEU A 319 -20.89 -9.24 9.03
C LEU A 319 -20.16 -10.41 8.37
N LYS A 320 -19.09 -10.11 7.61
CA LYS A 320 -18.28 -11.08 6.85
C LYS A 320 -16.87 -10.51 6.69
N LYS A 321 -15.94 -11.32 6.13
CA LYS A 321 -14.63 -10.83 5.72
C LYS A 321 -14.77 -9.57 4.85
N LYS A 322 -14.07 -8.51 5.23
CA LYS A 322 -14.07 -7.20 4.57
C LYS A 322 -15.44 -6.51 4.49
N LYS A 323 -16.39 -6.92 5.35
CA LYS A 323 -17.75 -6.35 5.44
C LYS A 323 -18.10 -6.01 6.88
N TYR A 324 -18.03 -4.73 7.23
CA TYR A 324 -18.40 -4.24 8.55
C TYR A 324 -18.90 -2.80 8.53
N ALA A 325 -19.65 -2.44 9.57
CA ALA A 325 -20.08 -1.08 9.85
C ALA A 325 -19.72 -0.75 11.30
N GLY A 326 -19.18 0.43 11.57
CA GLY A 326 -18.80 0.82 12.92
C GLY A 326 -18.98 2.31 13.17
N VAL A 327 -19.37 2.66 14.40
CA VAL A 327 -19.43 4.05 14.85
C VAL A 327 -18.13 4.35 15.58
N LYS A 328 -17.30 5.22 15.01
CA LYS A 328 -16.06 5.66 15.63
C LYS A 328 -16.34 6.52 16.85
N LEU A 329 -15.37 6.56 17.75
CA LEU A 329 -15.33 7.50 18.86
C LEU A 329 -15.41 8.93 18.32
N GLY A 330 -16.52 9.62 18.61
CA GLY A 330 -16.86 10.91 18.01
C GLY A 330 -18.06 10.89 17.05
N GLY A 331 -18.69 9.72 16.84
CA GLY A 331 -19.98 9.58 16.15
C GLY A 331 -19.90 9.40 14.63
N GLU A 332 -18.71 9.35 14.04
CA GLU A 332 -18.54 9.10 12.60
C GLU A 332 -18.86 7.63 12.27
N LEU A 333 -19.79 7.42 11.32
CA LEU A 333 -20.12 6.09 10.82
C LEU A 333 -19.14 5.68 9.71
N GLU A 334 -18.41 4.58 9.91
CA GLU A 334 -17.59 3.94 8.89
C GLU A 334 -18.30 2.71 8.32
N LEU A 335 -18.38 2.64 6.98
CA LEU A 335 -18.91 1.49 6.25
C LEU A 335 -17.81 0.92 5.36
N LYS A 336 -17.46 -0.35 5.55
CA LYS A 336 -16.47 -1.05 4.71
C LYS A 336 -17.12 -2.26 4.06
N GLY A 337 -17.16 -2.27 2.72
CA GLY A 337 -17.66 -3.39 1.91
C GLY A 337 -19.17 -3.69 2.04
N VAL A 338 -19.92 -2.75 2.64
CA VAL A 338 -21.38 -2.81 2.79
C VAL A 338 -22.06 -2.73 1.44
#